data_AF-A0A368YYW1-F1
#
_entry.id   AF-A0A368YYW1-F1
#
_cell.length_a   1.000
_cell.length_b   1.000
_cell.length_c   1.000
_cell.angle_alpha   90.00
_cell.angle_beta   90.00
_cell.angle_gamma   90.00
#
_symmetry.space_group_name_H-M   'P 1'
#
loop_
_entity.id
_entity.type
_entity.pdbx_description
1 polymer ?
#
loop_
_entity_poly.entity_id
_entity_poly.type
_entity_poly.pdbx_seq_one_letter_code
_entity_poly.pdbx_strand_id
1 'polypeptide(L)'
;MDIPATISAVTTALGFVRELNAIDVQADKAELKLKIAEISSALADAKMGLIDAVEIVREKDKAIAEAKAALKFRAENLINFDGMFYDQRDGKPVGDPYCTVCIETGSTYKLVNDVSAAGHPFKCPKCKSNYGMARAFTKV
;
A
#
# COMPACT_ATOMS: atom_id res chain seq x y z
N MET A 1 -3.89 -12.23 -13.00
CA MET A 1 -5.32 -12.47 -13.25
C MET A 1 -5.90 -11.13 -13.69
N ASP A 2 -6.50 -11.04 -14.87
CA ASP A 2 -7.02 -9.77 -15.42
C ASP A 2 -8.45 -9.54 -14.90
N ILE A 3 -8.57 -8.85 -13.77
CA ILE A 3 -9.86 -8.59 -13.12
C ILE A 3 -10.80 -7.76 -14.02
N PRO A 4 -10.33 -6.71 -14.72
CA PRO A 4 -11.13 -6.02 -15.74
C PRO A 4 -11.70 -6.96 -16.82
N ALA A 5 -10.89 -7.87 -17.36
CA ALA A 5 -11.38 -8.86 -18.34
C ALA A 5 -12.44 -9.78 -17.73
N THR A 6 -12.28 -10.21 -16.47
CA THR A 6 -13.28 -11.02 -15.76
C THR A 6 -14.60 -10.27 -15.56
N ILE A 7 -14.57 -8.98 -15.20
CA ILE A 7 -15.79 -8.15 -15.07
C ILE A 7 -16.51 -8.01 -16.42
N SER A 8 -15.76 -7.87 -17.51
CA SER A 8 -16.31 -7.84 -18.86
C SER A 8 -17.01 -9.16 -19.20
N ALA A 9 -16.38 -10.30 -18.90
CA ALA A 9 -16.95 -11.62 -19.14
C ALA A 9 -18.26 -11.85 -18.35
N VAL A 10 -18.32 -11.42 -17.09
CA VAL A 10 -19.56 -11.48 -16.29
C VAL A 10 -20.65 -10.58 -16.87
N THR A 11 -20.29 -9.41 -17.38
CA THR A 11 -21.24 -8.49 -18.04
C THR A 11 -21.81 -9.11 -19.32
N THR A 12 -20.97 -9.78 -20.11
CA THR A 12 -21.41 -10.53 -21.29
C THR A 12 -22.34 -11.69 -20.91
N ALA A 13 -22.02 -12.45 -19.87
CA ALA A 13 -22.87 -13.53 -19.38
C ALA A 13 -24.23 -13.02 -18.89
N LEU A 14 -24.27 -11.87 -18.19
CA LEU A 14 -25.54 -11.20 -17.85
C LEU A 14 -26.36 -10.82 -19.09
N GLY A 15 -25.70 -10.42 -20.17
CA GLY A 15 -26.33 -10.19 -21.48
C GLY A 15 -27.03 -11.44 -22.00
N PHE A 16 -26.33 -12.58 -22.04
CA PHE A 16 -26.92 -13.85 -22.48
C PHE A 16 -28.09 -14.30 -21.62
N VAL A 17 -28.02 -14.12 -20.30
CA VAL A 17 -29.13 -14.47 -19.40
C VAL A 17 -30.38 -13.63 -19.68
N ARG A 18 -30.21 -12.34 -20.02
CA ARG A 18 -31.32 -11.48 -20.45
C ARG A 18 -31.92 -11.93 -21.78
N GLU A 19 -31.08 -12.31 -22.73
CA GLU A 19 -31.51 -12.84 -24.02
C GLU A 19 -32.29 -14.16 -23.84
N LEU A 20 -31.82 -15.06 -22.98
CA LEU A 20 -32.54 -16.30 -22.64
C LEU A 20 -33.92 -16.02 -22.01
N ASN A 21 -34.06 -14.96 -21.23
CA ASN A 21 -35.35 -14.58 -20.64
C ASN A 21 -36.36 -14.07 -21.69
N ALA A 22 -35.86 -13.58 -22.83
CA ALA A 22 -36.68 -13.07 -23.93
C ALA A 22 -37.16 -14.17 -24.88
N ILE A 23 -36.57 -15.38 -24.83
CA ILE A 23 -36.95 -16.50 -25.70
C ILE A 23 -38.25 -17.12 -25.19
N ASP A 24 -39.25 -17.23 -26.06
CA ASP A 24 -40.54 -17.84 -25.75
C ASP A 24 -40.45 -19.37 -25.90
N VAL A 25 -40.12 -20.08 -24.80
CA VAL A 25 -40.00 -21.55 -24.79
C VAL A 25 -41.26 -22.19 -24.20
N GLN A 26 -41.75 -23.28 -24.81
CA GLN A 26 -42.89 -24.09 -24.33
C GLN A 26 -42.60 -24.90 -23.04
N ALA A 27 -41.40 -24.75 -22.45
CA ALA A 27 -41.06 -25.33 -21.16
C ALA A 27 -41.94 -24.75 -20.04
N ASP A 28 -41.89 -25.35 -18.85
CA ASP A 28 -42.60 -24.85 -17.67
C ASP A 28 -42.14 -23.41 -17.36
N LYS A 29 -42.88 -22.46 -17.94
CA LYS A 29 -42.43 -21.09 -18.23
C LYS A 29 -42.10 -20.32 -16.96
N ALA A 30 -42.69 -20.74 -15.84
CA ALA A 30 -42.46 -20.18 -14.53
C ALA A 30 -41.11 -20.62 -13.94
N GLU A 31 -40.78 -21.92 -14.01
CA GLU A 31 -39.54 -22.47 -13.45
C GLU A 31 -38.30 -21.96 -14.19
N LEU A 32 -38.36 -21.91 -15.53
CA LEU A 32 -37.26 -21.39 -16.34
C LEU A 32 -37.00 -19.90 -16.05
N LYS A 33 -38.06 -19.09 -15.97
CA LYS A 33 -37.95 -17.65 -15.64
C LYS A 33 -37.36 -17.44 -14.24
N LEU A 34 -37.74 -18.28 -13.27
CA LEU A 34 -37.18 -18.24 -11.92
C LEU A 34 -35.66 -18.54 -11.95
N LYS A 35 -35.22 -19.58 -12.66
CA LYS A 35 -33.80 -19.91 -12.78
C LYS A 35 -32.98 -18.84 -13.47
N ILE A 36 -33.54 -18.20 -14.50
CA ILE A 36 -32.90 -17.07 -15.18
C ILE A 36 -32.76 -15.85 -14.24
N ALA A 37 -33.77 -15.58 -13.42
CA ALA A 37 -33.70 -14.53 -12.41
C ALA A 37 -32.65 -14.84 -11.33
N GLU A 38 -32.58 -16.08 -10.84
CA GLU A 38 -31.56 -16.55 -9.88
C GLU A 38 -30.15 -16.37 -10.45
N ILE A 39 -29.90 -16.79 -11.69
CA ILE A 39 -28.60 -16.64 -12.36
C ILE A 39 -28.28 -15.15 -12.56
N SER A 40 -29.26 -14.35 -12.99
CA SER A 40 -29.06 -12.90 -13.16
C SER A 40 -28.64 -12.23 -11.86
N SER A 41 -29.28 -12.59 -10.74
CA SER A 41 -28.93 -12.09 -9.42
C SER A 41 -27.52 -12.51 -9.03
N ALA A 42 -27.21 -13.81 -9.15
CA ALA A 42 -25.90 -14.34 -8.77
C ALA A 42 -24.75 -13.70 -9.56
N LEU A 43 -24.94 -13.45 -10.87
CA LEU A 43 -23.94 -12.78 -11.69
C LEU A 43 -23.82 -11.28 -11.35
N ALA A 44 -24.92 -10.62 -11.01
CA ALA A 44 -24.89 -9.24 -10.57
C ALA A 44 -24.09 -9.10 -9.25
N ASP A 45 -24.34 -9.99 -8.29
CA ASP A 45 -23.62 -10.04 -7.02
C ASP A 45 -22.12 -10.34 -7.25
N ALA A 46 -21.81 -11.31 -8.11
CA ALA A 46 -20.43 -11.61 -8.48
C ALA A 46 -19.72 -10.41 -9.14
N LYS A 47 -20.42 -9.66 -10.00
CA LYS A 47 -19.89 -8.44 -10.63
C LYS A 47 -19.57 -7.38 -9.58
N MET A 48 -20.47 -7.16 -8.62
CA MET A 48 -20.26 -6.19 -7.53
C MET A 48 -19.05 -6.60 -6.68
N GLY A 49 -18.95 -7.87 -6.29
CA GLY A 49 -17.79 -8.37 -5.54
C GLY A 49 -16.47 -8.24 -6.29
N LEU A 50 -16.47 -8.37 -7.62
CA LEU A 50 -15.28 -8.13 -8.45
C LEU A 50 -14.90 -6.64 -8.50
N ILE A 51 -15.87 -5.73 -8.54
CA ILE A 51 -15.60 -4.28 -8.49
C ILE A 51 -14.95 -3.92 -7.16
N ASP A 52 -15.48 -4.42 -6.04
CA ASP A 52 -14.90 -4.20 -4.71
C ASP A 52 -13.47 -4.75 -4.63
N ALA A 53 -13.23 -5.93 -5.21
CA ALA A 53 -11.90 -6.52 -5.28
C ALA A 53 -10.91 -5.67 -6.10
N VAL A 54 -11.35 -5.03 -7.19
CA VAL A 54 -10.50 -4.11 -7.99
C VAL A 54 -10.06 -2.93 -7.13
N GLU A 55 -10.97 -2.32 -6.38
CA GLU A 55 -10.63 -1.18 -5.52
C GLU A 55 -9.63 -1.57 -4.44
N ILE A 56 -9.84 -2.71 -3.76
CA ILE A 56 -8.89 -3.23 -2.78
C ILE A 56 -7.51 -3.46 -3.41
N VAL A 57 -7.45 -4.08 -4.60
CA VAL A 57 -6.17 -4.31 -5.30
C VAL A 57 -5.49 -2.99 -5.64
N ARG A 58 -6.22 -2.00 -6.15
CA ARG A 58 -5.68 -0.66 -6.46
C ARG A 58 -5.09 0.02 -5.23
N GLU A 59 -5.79 -0.03 -4.10
CA GLU A 59 -5.29 0.52 -2.83
C GLU A 59 -4.01 -0.17 -2.38
N LYS A 60 -3.95 -1.50 -2.49
CA LYS A 60 -2.75 -2.28 -2.15
C LYS A 60 -1.59 -1.98 -3.09
N ASP A 61 -1.83 -1.89 -4.40
CA ASP A 61 -0.80 -1.56 -5.38
C ASP A 61 -0.21 -0.18 -5.14
N LYS A 62 -1.06 0.81 -4.79
CA LYS A 62 -0.61 2.14 -4.40
C LYS A 62 0.29 2.08 -3.16
N ALA A 63 -0.15 1.39 -2.09
CA ALA A 63 0.64 1.24 -0.87
C ALA A 63 1.99 0.52 -1.12
N ILE A 64 1.99 -0.50 -1.99
CA ILE A 64 3.21 -1.20 -2.40
C ILE A 64 4.15 -0.26 -3.17
N ALA A 65 3.62 0.56 -4.08
CA ALA A 65 4.41 1.53 -4.83
C ALA A 65 5.07 2.57 -3.91
N GLU A 66 4.30 3.11 -2.95
CA GLU A 66 4.81 4.04 -1.94
C GLU A 66 5.89 3.40 -1.05
N ALA A 67 5.66 2.17 -0.58
CA ALA A 67 6.65 1.43 0.21
C ALA A 67 7.93 1.14 -0.59
N LYS A 68 7.82 0.73 -1.85
CA LYS A 68 8.97 0.52 -2.75
C LYS A 68 9.75 1.82 -2.98
N ALA A 69 9.06 2.94 -3.19
CA ALA A 69 9.71 4.24 -3.34
C ALA A 69 10.47 4.64 -2.07
N ALA A 70 9.88 4.44 -0.89
CA ALA A 70 10.54 4.72 0.38
C ALA A 70 11.77 3.83 0.62
N LEU A 71 11.68 2.53 0.30
CA LEU A 71 12.81 1.61 0.39
C LEU A 71 13.94 1.99 -0.58
N LYS A 72 13.60 2.33 -1.83
CA LYS A 72 14.56 2.79 -2.83
C LYS A 72 15.27 4.07 -2.38
N PHE A 73 14.50 5.06 -1.91
CA PHE A 73 15.07 6.29 -1.36
C PHE A 73 16.10 6.01 -0.27
N ARG A 74 15.78 5.12 0.68
CA ARG A 74 16.71 4.75 1.75
C ARG A 74 17.96 4.05 1.22
N ALA A 75 17.82 3.12 0.29
CA ALA A 75 18.94 2.39 -0.27
C ALA A 75 19.92 3.29 -1.06
N GLU A 76 19.40 4.33 -1.71
CA GLU A 76 20.21 5.23 -2.55
C GLU A 76 20.78 6.43 -1.78
N ASN A 77 20.07 6.91 -0.76
CA ASN A 77 20.40 8.18 -0.09
C ASN A 77 20.86 8.02 1.35
N LEU A 78 20.69 6.85 1.97
CA LEU A 78 21.12 6.62 3.35
C LEU A 78 22.26 5.62 3.42
N ILE A 79 23.21 5.91 4.31
CA ILE A 79 24.29 5.00 4.67
C ILE A 79 24.16 4.59 6.13
N ASN A 80 24.37 3.30 6.41
CA ASN A 80 24.49 2.82 7.78
C ASN A 80 25.94 2.99 8.25
N PHE A 81 26.12 3.74 9.32
CA PHE A 81 27.40 3.92 9.98
C PHE A 81 27.21 3.72 11.48
N ASP A 82 27.96 2.78 12.05
CA ASP A 82 27.93 2.48 13.50
C ASP A 82 26.52 2.19 14.05
N GLY A 83 25.71 1.45 13.28
CA GLY A 83 24.34 1.07 13.68
C GLY A 83 23.30 2.19 13.54
N MET A 84 23.67 3.36 13.02
CA MET A 84 22.75 4.47 12.75
C MET A 84 22.72 4.81 11.26
N PHE A 85 21.62 5.37 10.79
CA PHE A 85 21.47 5.81 9.40
C PHE A 85 21.77 7.31 9.28
N TYR A 86 22.44 7.70 8.21
CA TYR A 86 22.81 9.08 7.88
C TYR A 86 22.49 9.38 6.42
N ASP A 87 22.42 10.65 6.06
CA ASP A 87 22.47 11.02 4.64
C ASP A 87 23.81 10.58 4.05
N GLN A 88 23.77 10.13 2.79
CA GLN A 88 24.95 9.74 2.04
C GLN A 88 25.34 10.84 1.05
N ARG A 89 26.61 11.24 1.08
CA ARG A 89 27.24 12.01 0.00
C ARG A 89 28.59 11.38 -0.31
N ASP A 90 28.82 11.02 -1.57
CA ASP A 90 30.07 10.38 -2.04
C ASP A 90 30.48 9.15 -1.20
N GLY A 91 29.50 8.34 -0.79
CA GLY A 91 29.72 7.14 0.03
C GLY A 91 30.10 7.42 1.49
N LYS A 92 29.97 8.68 1.96
CA LYS A 92 30.27 9.08 3.34
C LYS A 92 29.01 9.54 4.06
N PRO A 93 28.90 9.29 5.38
CA PRO A 93 27.81 9.78 6.19
C PRO A 93 27.95 11.31 6.40
N VAL A 94 26.83 12.02 6.28
CA VAL A 94 26.75 13.49 6.42
C VAL A 94 25.63 13.88 7.37
N GLY A 95 25.89 14.91 8.18
CA GLY A 95 24.90 15.53 9.06
C GLY A 95 24.51 14.69 10.29
N ASP A 96 23.29 14.92 10.76
CA ASP A 96 22.74 14.32 11.97
C ASP A 96 22.14 12.93 11.67
N PRO A 97 22.30 11.94 12.58
CA PRO A 97 21.74 10.61 12.39
C PRO A 97 20.21 10.63 12.39
N TYR A 98 19.63 9.62 11.75
CA TYR A 98 18.22 9.31 11.83
C TYR A 98 17.88 8.42 13.03
N CYS A 99 16.67 8.58 13.56
CA CYS A 99 16.12 7.69 14.57
C CYS A 99 15.87 6.29 13.99
N THR A 100 16.56 5.29 14.56
CA THR A 100 16.46 3.88 14.16
C THR A 100 15.04 3.31 14.30
N VAL A 101 14.37 3.61 15.41
CA VAL A 101 12.97 3.18 15.67
C VAL A 101 12.00 3.76 14.65
N CYS A 102 12.17 5.05 14.32
CA CYS A 102 11.32 5.69 13.32
C CYS A 102 11.58 5.11 11.91
N ILE A 103 12.85 4.83 11.57
CA ILE A 103 13.20 4.26 10.27
C ILE A 103 12.57 2.88 10.09
N GLU A 104 12.67 2.02 11.09
CA GLU A 104 12.06 0.68 11.07
C GLU A 104 10.54 0.75 10.85
N THR A 105 9.89 1.75 11.43
CA THR A 105 8.43 1.98 11.29
C THR A 105 8.05 2.76 10.03
N GLY A 106 8.97 2.96 9.08
CA GLY A 106 8.68 3.61 7.80
C GLY A 106 8.93 5.13 7.76
N SER A 107 9.27 5.75 8.89
CA SER A 107 9.46 7.20 9.00
C SER A 107 10.93 7.65 9.09
N THR A 108 11.34 8.67 8.33
CA THR A 108 12.71 9.21 8.40
C THR A 108 12.74 10.50 9.22
N TYR A 109 12.98 10.40 10.54
CA TYR A 109 13.17 11.56 11.42
C TYR A 109 14.63 11.67 11.87
N LYS A 110 15.25 12.82 11.67
CA LYS A 110 16.57 13.12 12.22
C LYS A 110 16.51 13.33 13.72
N LEU A 111 17.57 12.92 14.41
CA LEU A 111 17.76 13.24 15.82
C LEU A 111 18.06 14.73 15.98
N VAL A 112 17.62 15.29 17.10
CA VAL A 112 17.87 16.67 17.49
C VAL A 112 18.55 16.71 18.84
N ASN A 113 19.47 17.65 19.04
CA ASN A 113 20.10 17.85 20.34
C ASN A 113 19.12 18.50 21.32
N ASP A 114 18.94 17.87 22.47
CA ASP A 114 18.19 18.43 23.57
C ASP A 114 19.07 19.40 24.36
N VAL A 115 19.08 20.67 23.93
CA VAL A 115 19.87 21.72 24.56
C VAL A 115 19.48 22.01 26.01
N SER A 116 18.30 21.56 26.45
CA SER A 116 17.81 21.78 27.81
C SER A 116 18.34 20.76 28.82
N ALA A 117 18.81 19.60 28.35
CA ALA A 117 19.33 18.53 29.20
C ALA A 117 20.85 18.60 29.32
N ALA A 118 21.38 18.25 30.51
CA ALA A 118 22.81 18.16 30.75
C ALA A 118 23.47 17.17 29.77
N GLY A 119 24.58 17.58 29.15
CA GLY A 119 25.27 16.78 28.13
C GLY A 119 24.61 16.80 26.74
N HIS A 120 23.56 17.60 26.55
CA HIS A 120 22.88 17.84 25.27
C HIS A 120 22.64 16.59 24.41
N PRO A 121 21.93 15.58 24.94
CA PRO A 121 21.76 14.31 24.24
C PRO A 121 20.92 14.46 22.97
N PHE A 122 21.24 13.64 21.97
CA PHE A 122 20.41 13.46 20.79
C PHE A 122 19.13 12.71 21.14
N LYS A 123 17.99 13.31 20.82
CA LYS A 123 16.65 12.72 20.98
C LYS A 123 15.86 12.75 19.69
N CYS A 124 14.99 11.77 19.51
CA CYS A 124 14.04 11.78 18.41
C CYS A 124 12.88 12.75 18.73
N PRO A 125 12.55 13.71 17.86
CA PRO A 125 11.43 14.63 18.10
C PRO A 125 10.07 13.92 18.07
N LYS A 126 9.95 12.80 17.34
CA LYS A 126 8.71 12.02 17.20
C LYS A 126 8.49 11.03 18.35
N CYS A 127 9.34 10.02 18.47
CA CYS A 127 9.14 8.93 19.44
C CYS A 127 9.83 9.17 20.80
N LYS A 128 10.54 10.30 20.97
CA LYS A 128 11.23 10.70 22.20
C LYS A 128 12.35 9.76 22.68
N SER A 129 12.72 8.74 21.90
CA SER A 129 13.87 7.89 22.15
C SER A 129 15.15 8.71 22.33
N ASN A 130 15.93 8.38 23.35
CA ASN A 130 17.17 9.05 23.71
C ASN A 130 18.38 8.23 23.24
N TYR A 131 19.26 8.87 22.47
CA TYR A 131 20.44 8.26 21.87
C TYR A 131 21.75 8.78 22.49
N GLY A 132 21.68 9.53 23.59
CA GLY A 132 22.84 10.05 24.28
C GLY A 132 23.70 10.93 23.36
N MET A 133 25.02 10.74 23.39
CA MET A 133 25.95 11.45 22.53
C MET A 133 26.15 10.73 21.19
N ALA A 134 25.07 10.64 20.40
CA ALA A 134 25.16 10.12 19.03
C ALA A 134 26.16 10.94 18.19
N ARG A 135 26.89 10.28 17.29
CA ARG A 135 27.85 10.95 16.43
C ARG A 135 27.14 11.73 15.33
N ALA A 136 27.47 13.00 15.17
CA ALA A 136 27.08 13.81 14.01
C ALA A 136 28.28 14.07 13.10
N PHE A 137 28.05 14.14 11.80
CA PHE A 137 29.06 14.47 10.80
C PHE A 137 28.91 15.92 10.33
N THR A 138 29.99 16.49 9.79
CA THR A 138 29.99 17.83 9.23
C THR A 138 28.86 17.97 8.22
N LYS A 139 28.02 18.99 8.39
CA LYS A 139 26.98 19.36 7.43
C LYS A 139 27.69 20.02 6.26
N VAL A 140 27.94 19.26 5.19
CA VAL A 140 28.59 19.77 3.96
C VAL A 140 27.59 20.54 3.12
#